data_AF-A0A6A5K7W0-F1
#
_entry.id   AF-A0A6A5K7W0-F1
#
_cell.length_a   1.000
_cell.length_b   1.000
_cell.length_c   1.000
_cell.angle_alpha   90.00
_cell.angle_beta   90.00
_cell.angle_gamma   90.00
#
_symmetry.space_group_name_H-M   'P 1'
#
loop_
_entity.id
_entity.type
_entity.pdbx_description
1 polymer ?
#
loop_
_entity_poly.entity_id
_entity_poly.type
_entity_poly.pdbx_seq_one_letter_code
_entity_poly.pdbx_strand_id
1 'polypeptide(L)'
;LSRCRSLNIHFNSGKDCLYQHVPSNPVCYLEYRDGHWLIDVDEKARPPTRALQAAVVSGYRSKPSHKEKKPLELSGERAHRLLGHASYEAISHLSHSVEGVRIAQEDQRSTWKECEVCIKAKLHKLISRRAPQDAAIRPFYRIGMDLIQLQERGEQCYNRDQWLLHAVD
;
A
#
# COMPACT_ATOMS: atom_id res chain seq x y z
N LEU A 1 8.22 14.68 -14.24
CA LEU A 1 8.75 14.77 -15.62
C LEU A 1 8.44 16.08 -16.36
N SER A 2 7.30 16.76 -16.14
CA SER A 2 6.99 18.03 -16.84
C SER A 2 8.08 19.11 -16.66
N ARG A 3 8.58 19.28 -15.43
CA ARG A 3 9.70 20.20 -15.11
C ARG A 3 11.05 19.75 -15.68
N CYS A 4 11.22 18.46 -15.97
CA CYS A 4 12.44 17.93 -16.60
C CYS A 4 12.46 18.29 -18.09
N ARG A 5 11.30 18.22 -18.76
CA ARG A 5 11.16 18.60 -20.18
C ARG A 5 11.47 20.08 -20.44
N SER A 6 11.09 20.98 -19.52
CA SER A 6 11.48 22.40 -19.63
C SER A 6 13.00 22.63 -19.52
N LEU A 7 13.75 21.65 -19.02
CA LEU A 7 15.21 21.68 -18.93
C LEU A 7 15.88 20.83 -20.03
N ASN A 8 15.12 20.37 -21.03
CA ASN A 8 15.55 19.43 -22.06
C ASN A 8 16.14 18.14 -21.49
N ILE A 9 15.61 17.69 -20.35
CA ILE A 9 15.95 16.39 -19.76
C ILE A 9 14.91 15.37 -20.22
N HIS A 10 15.40 14.33 -20.88
CA HIS A 10 14.61 13.28 -21.50
C HIS A 10 15.00 11.92 -20.93
N PHE A 11 14.02 11.02 -20.85
CA PHE A 11 14.25 9.63 -20.46
C PHE A 11 14.54 8.79 -21.71
N ASN A 12 15.62 8.02 -21.65
CA ASN A 12 15.97 7.02 -22.66
C ASN A 12 15.82 5.63 -22.04
N SER A 13 14.75 4.92 -22.42
CA SER A 13 14.49 3.55 -21.96
C SER A 13 15.38 2.50 -22.60
N GLY A 14 16.10 2.82 -23.68
CA GLY A 14 17.06 1.88 -24.28
C GLY A 14 18.41 1.86 -23.58
N LYS A 15 18.72 2.92 -22.83
CA LYS A 15 19.96 3.08 -22.06
C LYS A 15 19.72 3.21 -20.57
N ASP A 16 18.47 3.07 -20.14
CA ASP A 16 17.97 3.34 -18.80
C ASP A 16 18.65 4.55 -18.17
N CYS A 17 18.52 5.71 -18.82
CA CYS A 17 19.17 6.94 -18.35
C CYS A 17 18.34 8.18 -18.59
N LEU A 18 18.59 9.22 -17.80
CA LEU A 18 18.16 10.57 -18.12
C LEU A 18 19.30 11.27 -18.85
N TYR A 19 19.01 11.92 -19.97
CA TYR A 19 20.00 12.71 -20.72
C TYR A 19 19.52 14.14 -20.92
N GLN A 20 20.46 15.08 -21.04
CA GLN A 20 20.16 16.50 -21.25
C GLN A 20 20.57 16.93 -22.65
N HIS A 21 19.65 17.54 -23.40
CA HIS A 21 19.79 18.01 -24.79
C HIS A 21 20.06 16.89 -25.81
N VAL A 22 21.12 16.09 -25.63
CA VAL A 22 21.56 15.04 -26.54
C VAL A 22 21.73 13.70 -25.81
N PRO A 23 21.39 12.55 -26.44
CA PRO A 23 21.49 11.23 -25.81
C PRO A 23 22.89 10.80 -25.38
N SER A 24 23.93 11.49 -25.84
CA SER A 24 25.33 11.28 -25.45
C SER A 24 25.73 12.00 -24.15
N ASN A 25 24.85 12.83 -23.60
CA ASN A 25 25.07 13.54 -22.34
C ASN A 25 24.16 13.01 -21.21
N PRO A 26 24.50 11.84 -20.61
CA PRO A 26 23.74 11.29 -19.50
C PRO A 26 23.89 12.16 -18.25
N VAL A 27 22.77 12.48 -17.62
CA VAL A 27 22.67 13.20 -16.34
C VAL A 27 22.70 12.23 -15.17
N CYS A 28 22.00 11.10 -15.29
CA CYS A 28 22.02 10.00 -14.32
C CYS A 28 21.63 8.70 -15.00
N TYR A 29 22.07 7.57 -14.43
CA TYR A 29 21.62 6.24 -14.83
C TYR A 29 20.48 5.79 -13.95
N LEU A 30 19.60 4.98 -14.51
CA LEU A 30 18.42 4.45 -13.87
C LEU A 30 18.48 2.94 -13.84
N GLU A 31 17.92 2.35 -12.80
CA GLU A 31 17.74 0.90 -12.71
C GLU A 31 16.32 0.59 -12.28
N TYR A 32 15.64 -0.28 -13.01
CA TYR A 32 14.29 -0.69 -12.65
C TYR A 32 14.31 -1.89 -11.69
N ARG A 33 13.80 -1.71 -10.48
CA ARG A 33 13.64 -2.77 -9.47
C ARG A 33 12.28 -2.66 -8.80
N ASP A 34 11.58 -3.78 -8.67
CA ASP A 34 10.33 -3.89 -7.91
C ASP A 34 9.25 -2.84 -8.24
N GLY A 35 9.13 -2.44 -9.52
CA GLY A 35 8.14 -1.43 -9.91
C GLY A 35 8.65 0.02 -9.86
N HIS A 36 9.89 0.24 -9.45
CA HIS A 36 10.47 1.55 -9.21
C HIS A 36 11.72 1.79 -10.07
N TRP A 37 11.90 3.03 -10.52
CA TRP A 37 13.14 3.49 -11.13
C TRP A 37 14.05 4.08 -10.05
N LEU A 38 15.15 3.39 -9.78
CA LEU A 38 16.20 3.83 -8.88
C LEU A 38 17.19 4.69 -9.66
N ILE A 39 17.79 5.69 -9.02
CA ILE A 39 18.73 6.65 -9.65
C ILE A 39 20.14 6.37 -9.13
N ASP A 40 21.11 6.25 -10.03
CA ASP A 40 22.54 6.06 -9.75
C ASP A 40 22.81 4.98 -8.68
N VAL A 41 22.22 3.80 -8.87
CA VAL A 41 22.36 2.66 -7.93
C VAL A 41 23.82 2.26 -7.75
N ASP A 42 24.59 2.25 -8.84
CA ASP A 42 26.04 2.17 -8.78
C ASP A 42 26.64 3.57 -8.81
N GLU A 43 27.10 4.05 -7.66
CA GLU A 43 27.75 5.35 -7.54
C GLU A 43 29.00 5.48 -8.42
N LYS A 44 29.68 4.37 -8.73
CA LYS A 44 30.86 4.37 -9.60
C LYS A 44 30.50 4.57 -11.07
N ALA A 45 29.28 4.20 -11.46
CA ALA A 45 28.74 4.40 -12.80
C ALA A 45 28.18 5.81 -12.99
N ARG A 46 28.08 6.62 -11.93
CA ARG A 46 27.54 7.99 -12.00
C ARG A 46 28.33 8.83 -13.02
N PRO A 47 27.67 9.50 -13.97
CA PRO A 47 28.34 10.39 -14.91
C PRO A 47 29.08 11.51 -14.16
N PRO A 48 30.29 11.89 -14.58
CA PRO A 48 31.01 13.01 -13.98
C PRO A 48 30.21 14.30 -14.19
N THR A 49 30.07 15.10 -13.12
CA THR A 49 29.32 16.38 -13.08
C THR A 49 29.83 17.47 -14.02
N ARG A 50 30.88 17.22 -14.81
CA ARG A 50 31.50 18.16 -15.74
C ARG A 50 30.62 18.54 -16.95
N ALA A 51 29.54 17.81 -17.21
CA ALA A 51 28.73 17.95 -18.42
C ALA A 51 27.27 18.39 -18.20
N LEU A 52 26.91 18.88 -17.01
CA LEU A 52 25.73 19.76 -16.90
C LEU A 52 26.07 21.05 -17.64
N GLN A 53 25.82 21.07 -18.97
CA GLN A 53 26.07 22.21 -19.83
C GLN A 53 25.47 23.45 -19.14
N ALA A 54 26.30 24.50 -19.09
CA ALA A 54 26.30 25.62 -18.14
C ALA A 54 25.01 26.45 -17.97
N ALA A 55 23.86 26.01 -18.47
CA ALA A 55 22.56 26.62 -18.25
C ALA A 55 22.02 26.44 -16.81
N VAL A 56 22.52 25.47 -16.04
CA VAL A 56 21.92 25.11 -14.74
C VAL A 56 22.58 25.77 -13.51
N VAL A 57 23.84 26.20 -13.60
CA VAL A 57 24.54 26.81 -12.44
C VAL A 57 24.42 28.34 -12.41
N SER A 58 24.29 28.99 -13.57
CA SER A 58 24.15 30.46 -13.66
C SER A 58 22.68 30.93 -13.60
N GLY A 59 21.72 30.13 -14.09
CA GLY A 59 20.31 30.53 -14.19
C GLY A 59 19.44 30.26 -12.96
N TYR A 60 19.90 29.41 -12.05
CA TYR A 60 19.20 29.13 -10.80
C TYR A 60 20.19 29.12 -9.64
N ARG A 61 20.66 30.33 -9.24
CA ARG A 61 20.52 30.62 -7.82
C ARG A 61 19.03 30.51 -7.54
N SER A 62 18.54 29.30 -7.25
CA SER A 62 17.26 29.13 -6.60
C SER A 62 17.47 29.79 -5.25
N LYS A 63 17.30 31.12 -5.21
CA LYS A 63 17.00 31.81 -3.99
C LYS A 63 15.87 30.97 -3.41
N PRO A 64 16.03 30.37 -2.22
CA PRO A 64 14.91 29.70 -1.61
C PRO A 64 13.77 30.70 -1.66
N SER A 65 12.68 30.32 -2.34
CA SER A 65 11.50 31.14 -2.36
C SER A 65 11.05 31.23 -0.91
N HIS A 66 11.35 32.35 -0.24
CA HIS A 66 10.83 32.67 1.09
C HIS A 66 9.31 32.86 1.06
N LYS A 67 8.69 32.89 -0.13
CA LYS A 67 7.23 32.74 -0.23
C LYS A 67 6.85 31.34 0.21
N GLU A 68 5.98 31.30 1.21
CA GLU A 68 5.30 30.09 1.64
C GLU A 68 4.77 29.33 0.43
N LYS A 69 5.10 28.03 0.37
CA LYS A 69 4.56 27.16 -0.66
C LYS A 69 3.05 27.09 -0.47
N LYS A 70 2.31 27.24 -1.56
CA LYS A 70 0.87 27.06 -1.54
C LYS A 70 0.57 25.66 -0.98
N PRO A 71 -0.35 25.53 0.00
CA PRO A 71 -0.70 24.25 0.57
C PRO A 71 -1.16 23.27 -0.53
N LEU A 72 -0.73 22.03 -0.41
CA LEU A 72 -1.21 20.94 -1.24
C LEU A 72 -2.63 20.60 -0.80
N GLU A 73 -3.60 20.88 -1.67
CA GLU A 73 -4.98 20.48 -1.45
C GLU A 73 -5.16 19.03 -1.92
N LEU A 74 -5.57 18.18 -0.99
CA LEU A 74 -5.82 16.76 -1.22
C LEU A 74 -7.26 16.43 -0.83
N SER A 75 -7.89 15.55 -1.61
CA SER A 75 -9.10 14.87 -1.16
C SER A 75 -8.74 13.86 -0.07
N GLY A 76 -9.68 13.59 0.83
CA GLY A 76 -9.52 12.59 1.88
C GLY A 76 -9.21 11.21 1.28
N GLU A 77 -9.88 10.85 0.18
CA GLU A 77 -9.68 9.58 -0.50
C GLU A 77 -8.27 9.45 -1.09
N ARG A 78 -7.74 10.54 -1.66
CA ARG A 78 -6.38 10.55 -2.18
C ARG A 78 -5.35 10.41 -1.06
N ALA A 79 -5.56 11.10 0.07
CA ALA A 79 -4.72 10.95 1.26
C ALA A 79 -4.78 9.51 1.82
N HIS A 80 -5.98 8.92 1.85
CA HIS A 80 -6.19 7.52 2.24
C HIS A 80 -5.35 6.55 1.42
N ARG A 81 -5.34 6.68 0.09
CA ARG A 81 -4.53 5.80 -0.78
C ARG A 81 -3.03 6.09 -0.66
N LEU A 82 -2.63 7.36 -0.64
CA LEU A 82 -1.21 7.76 -0.57
C LEU A 82 -0.53 7.32 0.74
N LEU A 83 -1.27 7.31 1.84
CA LEU A 83 -0.77 6.97 3.17
C LEU A 83 -1.04 5.51 3.55
N GLY A 84 -1.25 4.63 2.57
CA GLY A 84 -1.37 3.19 2.81
C GLY A 84 -2.67 2.80 3.51
N HIS A 85 -3.80 3.34 3.05
CA HIS A 85 -5.13 3.04 3.57
C HIS A 85 -5.38 3.49 5.03
N ALA A 86 -4.77 4.62 5.41
CA ALA A 86 -4.93 5.22 6.73
C ALA A 86 -6.41 5.48 7.10
N SER A 87 -6.73 5.40 8.39
CA SER A 87 -8.09 5.64 8.86
C SER A 87 -8.53 7.08 8.57
N TYR A 88 -9.85 7.28 8.52
CA TYR A 88 -10.43 8.61 8.32
C TYR A 88 -9.95 9.58 9.41
N GLU A 89 -9.93 9.12 10.66
CA GLU A 89 -9.43 9.87 11.81
C GLU A 89 -7.96 10.26 11.66
N ALA A 90 -7.09 9.35 11.22
CA ALA A 90 -5.69 9.69 10.97
C ALA A 90 -5.54 10.78 9.89
N ILE A 91 -6.39 10.75 8.86
CA ILE A 91 -6.37 11.72 7.76
C ILE A 91 -6.93 13.07 8.20
N SER A 92 -7.96 13.12 9.07
CA SER A 92 -8.53 14.37 9.56
C SER A 92 -7.54 15.19 10.39
N HIS A 93 -6.59 14.52 11.03
CA HIS A 93 -5.50 15.16 11.77
C HIS A 93 -4.40 15.75 10.88
N LEU A 94 -4.29 15.37 9.60
CA LEU A 94 -3.22 15.85 8.71
C LEU A 94 -3.21 17.37 8.58
N SER A 95 -4.36 18.00 8.34
CA SER A 95 -4.46 19.46 8.18
C SER A 95 -3.99 20.25 9.40
N HIS A 96 -3.95 19.63 10.59
CA HIS A 96 -3.54 20.24 11.85
C HIS A 96 -2.13 19.82 12.29
N SER A 97 -1.63 18.69 11.77
CA SER A 97 -0.38 18.08 12.24
C SER A 97 0.79 18.32 11.29
N VAL A 98 0.54 18.72 10.05
CA VAL A 98 1.59 18.99 9.05
C VAL A 98 1.39 20.34 8.38
N GLU A 99 2.51 21.03 8.13
CA GLU A 99 2.50 22.27 7.35
C GLU A 99 2.42 21.97 5.84
N GLY A 100 1.62 22.75 5.13
CA GLY A 100 1.56 22.70 3.67
C GLY A 100 0.66 21.60 3.09
N VAL A 101 -0.18 20.93 3.89
CA VAL A 101 -1.24 20.03 3.40
C VAL A 101 -2.60 20.49 3.92
N ARG A 102 -3.61 20.49 3.06
CA ARG A 102 -5.01 20.76 3.42
C ARG A 102 -5.90 19.67 2.85
N ILE A 103 -6.71 19.04 3.70
CA ILE A 103 -7.74 18.09 3.26
C ILE A 103 -9.02 18.87 2.94
N ALA A 104 -9.58 18.69 1.74
CA ALA A 104 -10.83 19.31 1.33
C ALA A 104 -11.98 18.91 2.28
N GLN A 105 -12.74 19.89 2.77
CA GLN A 105 -13.71 19.72 3.87
C GLN A 105 -14.91 18.82 3.54
N GLU A 106 -15.26 18.68 2.25
CA GLU A 106 -16.42 17.88 1.81
C GLU A 106 -16.25 16.37 2.03
N ASP A 107 -15.01 15.88 2.18
CA ASP A 107 -14.71 14.45 2.36
C ASP A 107 -14.79 13.99 3.83
N GLN A 108 -15.21 14.86 4.76
CA GLN A 108 -15.08 14.64 6.20
C GLN A 108 -16.09 13.65 6.83
N ARG A 109 -16.91 12.93 6.05
CA ARG A 109 -18.00 12.11 6.62
C ARG A 109 -18.12 10.68 6.11
N SER A 110 -17.32 10.22 5.16
CA SER A 110 -17.37 8.83 4.77
C SER A 110 -16.38 8.02 5.62
N THR A 111 -16.91 7.19 6.53
CA THR A 111 -16.21 5.95 6.90
C THR A 111 -15.85 5.28 5.58
N TRP A 112 -14.60 4.85 5.37
CA TRP A 112 -14.07 4.31 4.10
C TRP A 112 -14.75 3.01 3.61
N LYS A 113 -16.08 3.05 3.46
CA LYS A 113 -16.98 1.95 3.07
C LYS A 113 -16.92 1.67 1.58
N GLU A 114 -16.27 2.53 0.81
CA GLU A 114 -16.12 2.42 -0.64
C GLU A 114 -14.71 2.01 -1.06
N CYS A 115 -13.75 1.95 -0.13
CA CYS A 115 -12.40 1.48 -0.44
C CYS A 115 -12.36 -0.04 -0.53
N GLU A 116 -12.38 -0.58 -1.75
CA GLU A 116 -12.36 -2.03 -2.02
C GLU A 116 -11.22 -2.77 -1.30
N VAL A 117 -10.01 -2.18 -1.28
CA VAL A 117 -8.85 -2.76 -0.59
C VAL A 117 -9.09 -2.89 0.90
N CYS A 118 -9.62 -1.83 1.54
CA CYS A 118 -9.96 -1.87 2.97
C CYS A 118 -11.07 -2.89 3.26
N ILE A 119 -12.09 -2.95 2.41
CA ILE A 119 -13.22 -3.86 2.57
C ILE A 119 -12.76 -5.32 2.50
N LYS A 120 -11.89 -5.65 1.53
CA LYS A 120 -11.36 -7.01 1.36
C LYS A 120 -10.36 -7.38 2.44
N ALA A 121 -9.50 -6.44 2.85
CA ALA A 121 -8.47 -6.69 3.85
C ALA A 121 -9.03 -6.78 5.27
N LYS A 122 -10.10 -6.05 5.60
CA LYS A 122 -10.70 -6.08 6.93
C LYS A 122 -11.82 -7.11 7.02
N LEU A 123 -11.50 -8.25 7.62
CA LEU A 123 -12.52 -9.19 8.09
C LEU A 123 -13.21 -8.59 9.34
N HIS A 124 -14.33 -7.90 9.15
CA HIS A 124 -15.05 -7.26 10.27
C HIS A 124 -15.90 -8.25 11.08
N LYS A 125 -16.51 -9.24 10.42
CA LYS A 125 -17.38 -10.22 11.07
C LYS A 125 -17.64 -11.41 10.15
N LEU A 126 -17.52 -12.62 10.67
CA LEU A 126 -18.11 -13.82 10.07
C LEU A 126 -19.58 -13.90 10.49
N ILE A 127 -20.49 -13.51 9.59
CA ILE A 127 -21.93 -13.61 9.84
C ILE A 127 -22.43 -14.91 9.22
N SER A 128 -22.62 -15.94 10.04
CA SER A 128 -23.43 -17.10 9.62
C SER A 128 -24.90 -16.69 9.61
N ARG A 129 -25.52 -16.72 8.44
CA ARG A 129 -26.97 -16.48 8.26
C ARG A 129 -27.76 -17.78 8.09
N ARG A 130 -27.11 -18.94 8.24
CA ARG A 130 -27.80 -20.23 8.17
C ARG A 130 -28.60 -20.37 9.45
N ALA A 131 -29.93 -20.30 9.35
CA ALA A 131 -30.78 -20.89 10.37
C ALA A 131 -30.41 -22.39 10.48
N PRO A 132 -30.38 -22.99 11.69
CA PRO A 132 -30.19 -24.44 11.81
C PRO A 132 -31.26 -25.11 10.93
N GLN A 133 -30.83 -25.74 9.84
CA GLN A 133 -31.75 -26.08 8.76
C GLN A 133 -32.71 -27.21 9.14
N ASP A 134 -32.34 -28.09 10.07
CA ASP A 134 -33.24 -29.16 10.50
C ASP A 134 -33.01 -29.48 11.98
N ALA A 135 -33.89 -28.98 12.84
CA ALA A 135 -34.05 -29.52 14.18
C ALA A 135 -34.71 -30.90 14.08
N ALA A 136 -34.24 -31.87 14.87
CA ALA A 136 -34.86 -33.19 14.90
C ALA A 136 -36.31 -33.08 15.40
N ILE A 137 -37.27 -33.57 14.60
CA ILE A 137 -38.71 -33.52 14.93
C ILE A 137 -39.19 -34.77 15.66
N ARG A 138 -38.36 -35.82 15.75
CA ARG A 138 -38.63 -37.08 16.45
C ARG A 138 -37.30 -37.79 16.76
N PRO A 139 -37.27 -38.71 17.74
CA PRO A 139 -36.08 -39.52 18.03
C PRO A 139 -35.60 -40.32 16.81
N PHE A 140 -34.29 -40.53 16.72
CA PHE A 140 -33.58 -41.24 15.66
C PHE A 140 -33.74 -40.65 14.26
N TYR A 141 -34.19 -39.40 14.17
CA TYR A 141 -34.39 -38.73 12.89
C TYR A 141 -33.08 -38.20 12.31
N ARG A 142 -32.15 -37.75 13.17
CA ARG A 142 -30.88 -37.18 12.75
C ARG A 142 -29.84 -37.37 13.85
N ILE A 143 -28.77 -38.08 13.53
CA ILE A 143 -27.66 -38.28 14.45
C ILE A 143 -26.51 -37.37 14.02
N GLY A 144 -26.11 -36.46 14.91
CA GLY A 144 -24.85 -35.73 14.78
C GLY A 144 -23.70 -36.64 15.18
N MET A 145 -22.79 -36.91 14.25
CA MET A 145 -21.59 -37.71 14.50
C MET A 145 -20.35 -36.86 14.32
N ASP A 146 -19.41 -36.96 15.26
CA ASP A 146 -18.11 -36.32 15.18
C ASP A 146 -17.01 -37.26 15.69
N LEU A 147 -15.78 -37.03 15.24
CA LEU A 147 -14.60 -37.76 15.69
C LEU A 147 -13.73 -36.83 16.54
N ILE A 148 -13.72 -37.07 17.84
CA ILE A 148 -13.02 -36.22 18.80
C ILE A 148 -11.68 -36.87 19.13
N GLN A 149 -10.59 -36.12 18.99
CA GLN A 149 -9.28 -36.56 19.46
C GLN A 149 -9.23 -36.49 20.99
N LEU A 150 -8.92 -37.61 21.65
CA LEU A 150 -8.99 -37.70 23.12
C LEU A 150 -7.77 -37.11 23.83
N GLN A 151 -6.61 -37.12 23.18
CA GLN A 151 -5.34 -36.64 23.72
C GLN A 151 -4.59 -35.84 22.65
N GLU A 152 -3.77 -34.87 23.08
CA GLU A 152 -2.85 -34.16 22.19
C GLU A 152 -1.88 -35.14 21.51
N ARG A 153 -1.32 -34.75 20.35
CA ARG A 153 -0.55 -35.67 19.50
C ARG A 153 0.60 -36.33 20.26
N GLY A 154 0.54 -37.66 20.37
CA GLY A 154 1.62 -38.51 20.86
C GLY A 154 1.28 -39.29 22.13
N GLU A 155 0.25 -38.87 22.86
CA GLU A 155 -0.19 -39.54 24.07
C GLU A 155 -1.33 -40.53 23.77
N GLN A 156 -1.27 -41.70 24.40
CA GLN A 156 -2.27 -42.76 24.26
C GLN A 156 -3.19 -42.73 25.48
N CYS A 157 -4.50 -42.91 25.27
CA CYS A 157 -5.40 -43.18 26.40
C CYS A 157 -5.02 -44.48 27.10
N TYR A 158 -5.59 -44.73 28.28
CA TYR A 158 -5.30 -45.95 29.07
C TYR A 158 -5.50 -47.26 28.28
N ASN A 159 -6.39 -47.26 27.29
CA ASN A 159 -6.70 -48.37 26.39
C ASN A 159 -6.06 -48.26 25.00
N ARG A 160 -5.14 -47.31 24.81
CA ARG A 160 -4.45 -46.96 23.55
C ARG A 160 -5.31 -46.32 22.47
N ASP A 161 -6.59 -46.08 22.73
CA ASP A 161 -7.42 -45.32 21.80
C ASP A 161 -6.97 -43.86 21.74
N GLN A 162 -7.09 -43.27 20.55
CA GLN A 162 -6.70 -41.89 20.27
C GLN A 162 -7.90 -41.03 19.86
N TRP A 163 -8.99 -41.68 19.43
CA TRP A 163 -10.16 -41.05 18.85
C TRP A 163 -11.42 -41.62 19.50
N LEU A 164 -12.38 -40.75 19.76
CA LEU A 164 -13.71 -41.08 20.22
C LEU A 164 -14.71 -40.76 19.11
N LEU A 165 -15.48 -41.76 18.69
CA LEU A 165 -16.67 -41.52 17.90
C LEU A 165 -17.78 -41.04 18.83
N HIS A 166 -18.16 -39.77 18.70
CA HIS A 166 -19.24 -39.17 19.47
C HIS A 166 -20.48 -39.04 18.58
N ALA A 167 -21.56 -39.72 18.95
CA ALA A 167 -22.83 -39.70 18.24
C ALA A 167 -23.93 -39.21 19.18
N VAL A 168 -24.68 -38.19 18.75
CA VAL A 168 -25.79 -37.59 19.50
C VAL A 168 -27.02 -37.58 18.61
N ASP A 169 -28.12 -38.09 19.14
CA ASP A 169 -29.47 -38.01 18.53
C ASP A 169 -30.20 -36.74 18.97
#